data_AF-A0A3A0DDX1-F1
#
_entry.id   AF-A0A3A0DDX1-F1
#
_cell.length_a   1.000
_cell.length_b   1.000
_cell.length_c   1.000
_cell.angle_alpha   90.00
_cell.angle_beta   90.00
_cell.angle_gamma   90.00
#
_symmetry.space_group_name_H-M   'P 1'
#
loop_
_entity.id
_entity.type
_entity.pdbx_description
1 polymer ?
#
loop_
_entity_poly.entity_id
_entity_poly.type
_entity_poly.pdbx_seq_one_letter_code
_entity_poly.pdbx_strand_id
1 'polypeptide(L)' 'RVETDIADLTAATRTSGGKLYRPDEAEALIDDLPAGRHAPTTRLPDVPLWNSWPVPVLFLALLASEWILRKRHGML' A
#
# COMPACT_ATOMS: atom_id res chain seq x y z
N ARG A 1 -43.62 11.92 0.00
CA ARG A 1 -42.95 12.88 -0.89
C ARG A 1 -41.49 12.84 -0.48
N VAL A 2 -40.58 12.34 -1.33
CA VAL A 2 -39.16 12.35 -0.99
C VAL A 2 -38.70 13.78 -1.19
N GLU A 3 -38.76 14.59 -0.13
CA GLU A 3 -38.04 15.86 -0.07
C GLU A 3 -36.57 15.49 0.05
N THR A 4 -35.91 15.38 -1.09
CA THR A 4 -34.46 15.27 -1.17
C THR A 4 -33.91 16.57 -0.60
N ASP A 5 -33.55 16.57 0.67
CA ASP A 5 -33.01 17.73 1.35
C ASP A 5 -31.60 17.98 0.82
N ILE A 6 -31.47 18.94 -0.09
CA ILE A 6 -30.19 19.33 -0.71
C ILE A 6 -29.19 19.74 0.39
N ALA A 7 -29.67 20.19 1.55
CA ALA A 7 -28.84 20.49 2.72
C ALA A 7 -28.15 19.24 3.27
N ASP A 8 -28.86 18.12 3.40
CA ASP A 8 -28.30 16.85 3.89
C ASP A 8 -27.29 16.27 2.90
N LEU A 9 -27.58 16.36 1.60
CA LEU A 9 -26.64 15.93 0.56
C LEU A 9 -25.36 16.80 0.54
N THR A 10 -25.48 18.10 0.81
CA THR A 10 -24.33 19.01 0.92
C THR A 10 -23.49 18.73 2.18
N ALA A 11 -24.13 18.32 3.28
CA ALA A 11 -23.42 17.91 4.48
C ALA A 11 -22.62 16.62 4.23
N ALA A 12 -23.21 15.64 3.53
CA ALA A 12 -22.57 14.37 3.21
C ALA A 12 -21.34 14.52 2.28
N THR A 13 -21.38 15.46 1.32
CA THR A 13 -20.21 15.74 0.46
C THR A 13 -19.05 16.35 1.22
N ARG A 14 -19.32 17.16 2.26
CA ARG A 14 -18.28 17.73 3.12
C ARG A 14 -17.53 16.67 3.94
N THR A 15 -18.23 15.62 4.38
CA THR A 15 -17.63 14.50 5.13
C THR A 15 -16.88 13.52 4.22
N SER A 16 -17.36 13.30 2.99
CA SER A 16 -16.76 12.37 2.03
C SER A 16 -15.68 13.00 1.12
N GLY A 17 -15.59 14.34 1.10
CA GLY A 17 -14.70 15.08 0.19
C GLY A 17 -15.17 15.08 -1.26
N GLY A 18 -16.42 14.68 -1.53
CA GLY A 18 -17.02 14.66 -2.86
C GLY A 18 -17.60 16.02 -3.28
N LYS A 19 -18.06 16.12 -4.53
CA LYS A 19 -18.78 17.28 -5.07
C LYS A 19 -20.24 16.88 -5.33
N LEU A 20 -21.18 17.76 -4.96
CA LEU A 20 -22.60 17.56 -5.22
C LEU A 20 -22.90 18.12 -6.61
N TYR A 21 -23.55 17.33 -7.47
CA TYR A 21 -24.02 17.78 -8.78
C TYR A 21 -25.55 17.76 -8.78
N ARG A 22 -26.16 18.83 -9.26
CA ARG A 22 -27.61 18.86 -9.49
C ARG A 22 -27.96 18.16 -10.82
N PRO A 23 -29.22 17.76 -11.05
CA PRO A 23 -29.61 17.07 -12.30
C PRO A 23 -29.28 17.86 -13.58
N ASP A 24 -29.31 19.19 -13.50
CA ASP A 24 -28.93 20.13 -14.56
C ASP A 24 -27.41 20.22 -14.79
N GLU A 25 -26.60 19.77 -13.83
CA GLU A 25 -25.12 19.76 -13.89
C GLU A 25 -24.57 18.35 -14.14
N ALA A 26 -25.45 17.36 -14.38
CA ALA A 26 -25.08 15.97 -14.54
C ALA A 26 -24.18 15.72 -15.77
N GLU A 27 -24.27 16.54 -16.81
CA GLU A 27 -23.38 16.44 -17.97
C GLU A 27 -21.94 16.86 -17.62
N ALA A 28 -21.77 17.85 -16.75
CA ALA A 28 -20.46 18.30 -16.28
C ALA A 28 -19.76 17.26 -15.36
N LEU A 29 -20.49 16.26 -14.85
CA LEU A 29 -19.91 15.17 -14.06
C LEU A 29 -18.92 14.33 -14.88
N ILE A 30 -19.19 14.12 -16.17
CA ILE A 30 -18.32 13.33 -17.06
C ILE A 30 -17.02 14.10 -17.33
N ASP A 31 -17.10 15.42 -17.49
CA ASP A 31 -15.95 16.28 -17.74
C ASP A 31 -15.09 16.50 -16.48
N ASP A 32 -15.73 16.61 -15.31
CA ASP A 32 -15.04 16.77 -14.02
C ASP A 32 -14.46 15.45 -13.48
N LEU A 33 -14.83 14.30 -14.06
CA LEU A 33 -14.33 13.01 -13.61
C LEU A 33 -12.84 12.88 -13.98
N PRO A 34 -11.92 12.83 -13.00
CA PRO A 34 -10.50 12.70 -13.32
C PRO A 34 -10.28 11.37 -14.05
N ALA A 35 -9.67 11.42 -15.24
CA ALA A 35 -9.35 10.25 -16.06
C ALA A 35 -8.86 9.11 -15.15
N GLY A 36 -9.60 7.99 -15.18
CA GLY A 36 -9.50 6.89 -14.23
C GLY A 36 -8.05 6.60 -13.86
N ARG A 37 -7.62 7.12 -12.71
CA ARG A 37 -6.32 6.76 -12.15
C ARG A 37 -6.50 5.31 -11.72
N HIS A 38 -6.02 4.40 -12.55
CA HIS A 38 -5.69 3.04 -12.12
C HIS A 38 -4.84 3.23 -10.87
N ALA A 39 -5.45 3.14 -9.69
CA ALA A 39 -4.71 3.08 -8.46
C ALA A 39 -3.88 1.81 -8.62
N PRO A 40 -2.55 1.92 -8.87
CA PRO A 40 -1.74 0.73 -8.81
C PRO A 40 -1.98 0.25 -7.38
N THR A 41 -2.46 -0.97 -7.21
CA THR A 41 -2.46 -1.62 -5.91
C THR A 41 -1.03 -1.44 -5.41
N THR A 42 -0.83 -0.51 -4.48
CA THR A 42 0.48 -0.20 -3.91
C THR A 42 0.94 -1.53 -3.34
N ARG A 43 1.80 -2.24 -4.10
CA ARG A 43 2.52 -3.37 -3.55
C ARG A 43 3.30 -2.75 -2.40
N LEU A 44 2.98 -3.22 -1.19
CA LEU A 44 3.75 -2.91 0.00
C LEU A 44 5.22 -3.08 -0.41
N PRO A 45 6.10 -2.08 -0.14
CA PRO A 45 7.46 -2.13 -0.66
C PRO A 45 8.08 -3.47 -0.28
N ASP A 46 8.36 -4.29 -1.29
CA ASP A 46 8.95 -5.61 -1.10
C ASP A 46 10.30 -5.38 -0.43
N VAL A 47 10.39 -5.58 0.89
CA VAL A 47 11.64 -5.43 1.62
C VAL A 47 12.54 -6.56 1.14
N PRO A 48 13.60 -6.29 0.36
CA PRO A 48 14.41 -7.36 -0.17
C PRO A 48 15.24 -7.89 0.99
N LEU A 49 14.90 -9.08 1.48
CA LEU A 49 15.66 -9.76 2.54
C LEU A 49 17.16 -9.83 2.20
N TRP A 50 17.47 -10.03 0.91
CA TRP A 50 18.82 -10.10 0.37
C TRP A 50 19.54 -8.75 0.22
N ASN A 51 18.82 -7.62 0.25
CA ASN A 51 19.43 -6.28 0.26
C ASN A 51 19.93 -5.89 1.66
N SER A 52 19.64 -6.70 2.67
CA SER A 52 20.13 -6.50 4.03
C SER A 52 21.46 -7.22 4.21
N TRP A 53 22.54 -6.47 4.42
CA TRP A 53 23.87 -7.00 4.76
C TRP A 53 23.94 -7.98 5.96
N PRO A 54 23.07 -7.94 6.99
CA PRO A 54 23.15 -8.92 8.07
C PRO A 54 22.80 -10.35 7.65
N VAL A 55 21.98 -10.53 6.60
CA VAL A 55 21.54 -11.86 6.14
C VAL A 55 22.72 -12.71 5.62
N PRO A 56 23.55 -12.23 4.68
CA PRO A 56 24.72 -13.00 4.24
C PRO A 56 25.76 -13.16 5.36
N VAL A 57 25.91 -12.17 6.24
CA VAL A 57 26.86 -12.25 7.37
C VAL A 57 26.43 -13.35 8.36
N LEU A 58 25.15 -13.42 8.71
CA LEU A 58 24.64 -14.47 9.61
C LEU A 58 24.82 -15.86 9.00
N PHE A 59 24.54 -16.00 7.71
CA PHE A 59 24.73 -17.28 7.00
C PHE A 59 26.20 -17.73 7.02
N LEU A 60 27.13 -16.83 6.71
CA LEU A 60 28.56 -17.12 6.78
C LEU A 60 29.03 -17.40 8.21
N ALA A 61 28.51 -16.68 9.21
CA ALA A 61 28.83 -16.91 10.61
C ALA A 61 28.33 -18.28 11.10
N LEU A 62 27.15 -18.73 10.66
CA LEU A 62 26.66 -20.08 10.94
C LEU A 62 27.60 -21.14 10.33
N LEU A 63 27.98 -20.96 9.07
CA LEU A 63 28.88 -21.90 8.39
C LEU A 63 30.28 -21.93 9.03
N ALA A 64 30.81 -20.76 9.39
CA ALA A 64 32.10 -20.64 10.09
C ALA A 64 32.03 -21.22 11.50
N SER A 65 30.94 -20.99 12.24
CA SER A 65 30.76 -21.55 13.58
C SER A 65 30.63 -23.06 13.55
N GLU A 66 29.91 -23.62 12.57
CA GLU A 66 29.87 -25.07 12.33
C GLU A 66 31.28 -25.60 12.03
N TRP A 67 32.04 -24.94 11.16
CA TRP A 67 33.41 -25.34 10.84
C TRP A 67 34.33 -25.30 12.06
N ILE A 68 34.25 -24.26 12.89
CA ILE A 68 35.01 -24.14 14.14
C ILE A 68 34.60 -25.25 15.11
N LEU A 69 33.30 -25.51 15.25
CA LEU A 69 32.78 -26.54 16.12
C LEU A 69 33.28 -27.92 15.66
N ARG A 70 33.20 -28.21 14.36
CA ARG A 70 33.72 -29.44 13.75
C ARG A 70 35.23 -29.59 13.96
N LYS A 71 35.99 -28.50 13.83
CA LYS A 71 37.44 -28.47 14.09
C LYS A 71 37.76 -28.76 15.56
N ARG A 72 36.96 -28.24 16.48
CA ARG A 72 37.15 -28.41 17.94
C ARG A 72 36.76 -29.80 18.43
N HIS A 73 35.77 -30.42 17.80
CA HIS A 73 35.34 -31.79 18.11
C HIS A 73 36.18 -32.88 17.43
N GLY A 74 37.23 -32.51 16.67
CA GLY A 74 38.16 -33.47 16.08
C GLY A 74 37.56 -34.32 14.96
N MET A 75 36.47 -33.88 14.33
CA MET A 75 35.84 -34.56 13.18
C MET A 75 36.47 -34.11 11.86
N LEU A 76 37.81 -34.01 11.83
CA LEU A 76 38.66 -33.74 10.66
C LEU A 76 39.86 -34.68 10.70
#